data_AF-A0A454A0N0-F1
#
_entry.id   AF-A0A454A0N0-F1
#
_cell.length_a   1.000
_cell.length_b   1.000
_cell.length_c   1.000
_cell.angle_alpha   90.00
_cell.angle_beta   90.00
_cell.angle_gamma   90.00
#
_symmetry.space_group_name_H-M   'P 1'
#
loop_
_entity.id
_entity.type
_entity.pdbx_description
1 polymer ?
#
loop_
_entity_poly.entity_id
_entity_poly.type
_entity_poly.pdbx_seq_one_letter_code
_entity_poly.pdbx_strand_id
1 'polypeptide(L)'
;MKRSTNFMLLTLYLISLFSGITSYCYDHATGEMYTTPIMTIYSALVGIGLMAYVTFFYRIDYNTTSLPLQINYVLFAIRILSLVFTIGYNWCQREEFVCNLNDLQRTHNNFFSRWPMSEKLQQKFEKTLRLKLHMGYVILVGTLLTSYESVKYHFKIDGVLLVIPGMVMCYAINIVMMNYYICIASMNVMLLAINEEMEKILKVCSSLKPWQHSQQIGPGALITQCCKLSDDVDDLAMSQHQVYLLGNRINRMFDIQTACVMLMVYLTNVAAFYMSIPTAQKNQLIIAHYSGWIMTIAPIFMAIYYVDLAIFMRGMFAFRDLCHQAGEMLRESAAYWPAMDIRLEES
;
A
#
# COMPACT_ATOMS: atom_id res chain seq x y z
N MET A 1 -3.30 -15.69 -10.97
CA MET A 1 -2.12 -15.41 -10.11
C MET A 1 -1.44 -16.72 -9.73
N LYS A 2 -0.10 -16.75 -9.67
CA LYS A 2 0.64 -17.93 -9.22
C LYS A 2 0.37 -18.23 -7.74
N ARG A 3 0.36 -19.54 -7.39
CA ARG A 3 0.15 -20.06 -6.02
C ARG A 3 1.08 -19.42 -4.98
N SER A 4 2.33 -19.14 -5.36
CA SER A 4 3.32 -18.49 -4.47
C SER A 4 2.90 -17.07 -4.05
N THR A 5 2.32 -16.28 -4.95
CA THR A 5 1.88 -14.91 -4.62
C THR A 5 0.69 -14.94 -3.66
N ASN A 6 -0.25 -15.87 -3.86
CA ASN A 6 -1.38 -16.05 -2.95
C ASN A 6 -0.92 -16.47 -1.55
N PHE A 7 0.09 -17.35 -1.46
CA PHE A 7 0.67 -17.72 -0.17
C PHE A 7 1.35 -16.53 0.54
N MET A 8 2.04 -15.67 -0.20
CA MET A 8 2.61 -14.44 0.34
C MET A 8 1.52 -13.48 0.84
N LEU A 9 0.41 -13.32 0.13
CA LEU A 9 -0.71 -12.48 0.58
C LEU A 9 -1.38 -13.07 1.84
N LEU A 10 -1.61 -14.38 1.85
CA LEU A 10 -2.16 -15.08 3.02
C LEU A 10 -1.27 -14.91 4.25
N THR A 11 0.04 -15.05 4.08
CA THR A 11 1.00 -14.90 5.18
C THR A 11 0.98 -13.47 5.73
N LEU A 12 0.89 -12.45 4.87
CA LEU A 12 0.80 -11.06 5.30
C LEU A 12 -0.51 -10.79 6.02
N TYR A 13 -1.61 -11.35 5.52
CA TYR A 13 -2.92 -11.29 6.17
C TYR A 13 -2.86 -11.88 7.59
N LEU A 14 -2.31 -13.10 7.73
CA LEU A 14 -2.16 -13.74 9.04
C LEU A 14 -1.28 -12.93 9.98
N ILE A 15 -0.15 -12.40 9.50
CA ILE A 15 0.73 -11.53 10.31
C ILE A 15 0.00 -10.24 10.73
N SER A 16 -0.79 -9.64 9.84
CA SER A 16 -1.61 -8.46 10.14
C SER A 16 -2.69 -8.75 11.18
N LEU A 17 -3.28 -9.93 11.09
CA LEU A 17 -4.28 -10.43 12.04
C LEU A 17 -3.64 -10.63 13.42
N PHE A 18 -2.53 -11.37 13.49
CA PHE A 18 -1.83 -11.66 14.73
C PHE A 18 -1.35 -10.39 15.44
N SER A 19 -0.89 -9.40 14.68
CA SER A 19 -0.45 -8.10 15.22
C SER A 19 -1.60 -7.16 15.63
N GLY A 20 -2.86 -7.53 15.38
CA GLY A 20 -4.04 -6.73 15.72
C GLY A 20 -4.23 -5.49 14.84
N ILE A 21 -3.47 -5.37 13.74
CA ILE A 21 -3.58 -4.24 12.81
C ILE A 21 -4.85 -4.37 11.98
N THR A 22 -5.14 -5.58 11.51
CA THR A 22 -6.38 -5.90 10.80
C THR A 22 -7.37 -6.57 11.74
N SER A 23 -8.60 -6.04 11.80
CA SER A 23 -9.67 -6.54 12.67
C SER A 23 -10.80 -7.25 11.91
N TYR A 24 -10.53 -7.71 10.68
CA TYR A 24 -11.52 -8.35 9.82
C TYR A 24 -11.08 -9.76 9.39
N CYS A 25 -12.08 -10.61 9.18
CA CYS A 25 -11.96 -11.95 8.63
C CYS A 25 -12.08 -11.88 7.10
N TYR A 26 -11.38 -12.78 6.42
CA TYR A 26 -11.46 -12.95 4.96
C TYR A 26 -12.09 -14.31 4.65
N ASP A 27 -13.22 -14.32 3.94
CA ASP A 27 -13.79 -15.56 3.43
C ASP A 27 -13.10 -15.94 2.11
N HIS A 28 -12.42 -17.07 2.08
CA HIS A 28 -11.76 -17.58 0.89
C HIS A 28 -12.73 -18.10 -0.18
N ALA A 29 -13.97 -18.46 0.18
CA ALA A 29 -14.95 -19.00 -0.75
C ALA A 29 -15.66 -17.87 -1.53
N THR A 30 -16.10 -16.83 -0.81
CA THR A 30 -16.82 -15.68 -1.40
C THR A 30 -15.89 -14.53 -1.78
N GLY A 31 -14.72 -14.44 -1.16
CA GLY A 31 -13.81 -13.30 -1.28
C GLY A 31 -14.23 -12.08 -0.47
N GLU A 32 -15.29 -12.19 0.33
CA GLU A 32 -15.83 -11.09 1.13
C GLU A 32 -15.12 -10.96 2.48
N MET A 33 -15.02 -9.72 2.96
CA MET A 33 -14.49 -9.36 4.27
C MET A 33 -15.63 -9.13 5.25
N TYR A 34 -15.50 -9.67 6.46
CA TYR A 34 -16.53 -9.56 7.50
C TYR A 34 -15.90 -9.48 8.90
N THR A 35 -16.67 -9.09 9.90
CA THR A 35 -16.24 -9.06 11.30
C THR A 35 -16.93 -10.14 12.10
N THR A 36 -16.19 -10.79 13.02
CA THR A 36 -16.75 -11.76 13.97
C THR A 36 -16.58 -11.24 15.40
N PRO A 37 -17.46 -11.64 16.34
CA PRO A 37 -17.32 -11.25 17.75
C PRO A 37 -16.02 -11.79 18.35
N ILE A 38 -15.57 -12.99 17.95
CA ILE A 38 -14.31 -13.57 18.42
C ILE A 38 -13.12 -12.72 17.95
N MET A 39 -13.12 -12.31 16.67
CA MET A 39 -12.08 -11.44 16.14
C MET A 39 -12.08 -10.07 16.82
N THR A 40 -13.27 -9.55 17.15
CA THR A 40 -13.42 -8.30 17.90
C THR A 40 -12.80 -8.39 19.28
N ILE A 41 -13.07 -9.48 20.02
CA ILE A 41 -12.47 -9.73 21.34
C ILE A 41 -10.95 -9.87 21.21
N TYR A 42 -10.46 -10.62 20.21
CA TYR A 42 -9.04 -10.80 19.97
C TYR A 42 -8.33 -9.46 19.69
N SER A 43 -8.85 -8.67 18.74
CA SER A 43 -8.31 -7.35 18.44
C SER A 43 -8.32 -6.42 19.65
N ALA A 44 -9.37 -6.45 20.47
CA ALA A 44 -9.43 -5.68 21.71
C ALA A 44 -8.34 -6.10 22.70
N LEU A 45 -8.14 -7.41 22.89
CA LEU A 45 -7.10 -7.94 23.79
C LEU A 45 -5.69 -7.58 23.31
N VAL A 46 -5.42 -7.71 22.00
CA VAL A 46 -4.14 -7.30 21.42
C VAL A 46 -3.94 -5.79 21.57
N GLY A 47 -4.96 -4.98 21.29
CA GLY A 47 -4.91 -3.54 21.49
C GLY A 47 -4.61 -3.15 22.94
N ILE A 48 -5.30 -3.76 23.92
CA ILE A 48 -5.04 -3.54 25.35
C ILE A 48 -3.62 -3.98 25.72
N GLY A 49 -3.15 -5.11 25.21
CA GLY A 49 -1.77 -5.58 25.45
C GLY A 49 -0.71 -4.61 24.92
N LEU A 50 -0.91 -4.07 23.72
CA LEU A 50 -0.02 -3.06 23.14
C LEU A 50 -0.10 -1.72 23.88
N MET A 51 -1.27 -1.33 24.38
CA MET A 51 -1.45 -0.17 25.25
C MET A 51 -0.77 -0.34 26.61
N ALA A 52 -0.85 -1.52 27.21
CA ALA A 52 -0.16 -1.82 28.46
C ALA A 52 1.36 -1.67 28.32
N TYR A 53 1.89 -1.88 27.10
CA TYR A 53 3.31 -1.68 26.80
C TYR A 53 3.77 -0.21 26.97
N VAL A 54 2.84 0.76 26.86
CA VAL A 54 3.13 2.18 27.11
C VAL A 54 3.64 2.41 28.54
N THR A 55 3.25 1.58 29.51
CA THR A 55 3.71 1.71 30.90
C THR A 55 5.22 1.49 31.05
N PHE A 56 5.87 0.79 30.12
CA PHE A 56 7.32 0.58 30.15
C PHE A 56 8.11 1.86 29.82
N PHE A 57 7.50 2.91 29.25
CA PHE A 57 8.17 4.20 29.08
C PHE A 57 8.57 4.86 30.40
N TYR A 58 7.81 4.61 31.47
CA TYR A 58 8.19 5.12 32.80
C TYR A 58 9.50 4.52 33.33
N ARG A 59 9.97 3.41 32.74
CA ARG A 59 11.26 2.79 33.10
C ARG A 59 12.44 3.34 32.30
N ILE A 60 12.18 4.15 31.27
CA ILE A 60 13.22 4.76 30.46
C ILE A 60 13.90 5.85 31.28
N ASP A 61 15.23 5.78 31.35
CA ASP A 61 16.02 6.84 31.95
C ASP A 61 16.16 7.98 30.94
N TYR A 62 15.37 9.04 31.12
CA TYR A 62 15.41 10.23 30.26
C TYR A 62 16.59 11.15 30.57
N ASN A 63 17.34 10.89 31.66
CA ASN A 63 18.41 11.77 32.12
C ASN A 63 19.80 11.37 31.59
N THR A 64 19.88 10.49 30.58
CA THR A 64 21.15 10.14 29.93
C THR A 64 21.73 11.35 29.20
N THR A 65 23.02 11.59 29.38
CA THR A 65 23.81 12.61 28.66
C THR A 65 24.15 12.23 27.22
N SER A 66 23.86 10.99 26.81
CA SER A 66 24.15 10.53 25.46
C SER A 66 22.99 10.84 24.49
N LEU A 67 23.26 11.76 23.56
CA LEU A 67 22.32 12.19 22.54
C LEU A 67 21.84 11.05 21.60
N PRO A 68 22.66 10.04 21.22
CA PRO A 68 22.17 8.90 20.43
C PRO A 68 21.06 8.10 21.12
N LEU A 69 21.16 7.90 22.44
CA LEU A 69 20.13 7.18 23.20
C LEU A 69 18.85 8.02 23.33
N GLN A 70 18.98 9.33 23.52
CA GLN A 70 17.82 10.24 23.52
C GLN A 70 17.05 10.22 22.20
N ILE A 71 17.75 10.26 21.06
CA ILE A 71 17.12 10.16 19.73
C ILE A 71 16.35 8.84 19.58
N ASN A 72 16.94 7.72 20.01
CA ASN A 72 16.27 6.42 19.96
C ASN A 72 15.04 6.36 20.87
N TYR A 73 15.08 6.93 22.08
CA TYR A 73 13.90 6.99 22.95
C TYR A 73 12.75 7.80 22.33
N VAL A 74 13.06 8.95 21.72
CA VAL A 74 12.06 9.76 21.01
C VAL A 74 11.45 8.98 19.84
N LEU A 75 12.29 8.27 19.07
CA LEU A 75 11.82 7.39 17.99
C LEU A 75 10.89 6.29 18.51
N PHE A 76 11.24 5.61 19.60
CA PHE A 76 10.38 4.60 20.20
C PHE A 76 9.05 5.18 20.70
N ALA A 77 9.08 6.36 21.33
CA ALA A 77 7.87 7.06 21.77
C ALA A 77 6.93 7.36 20.61
N ILE A 78 7.46 7.92 19.52
CA ILE A 78 6.67 8.26 18.34
C ILE A 78 6.12 7.01 17.64
N ARG A 79 6.89 5.92 17.58
CA ARG A 79 6.41 4.62 17.06
C ARG A 79 5.20 4.12 17.83
N ILE A 80 5.28 4.18 19.15
CA ILE A 80 4.20 3.67 20.01
C ILE A 80 2.98 4.57 19.90
N LEU A 81 3.15 5.90 19.96
CA LEU A 81 2.03 6.84 19.71
C LEU A 81 1.38 6.57 18.34
N SER A 82 2.18 6.44 17.29
CA SER A 82 1.69 6.15 15.93
C SER A 82 0.89 4.84 15.87
N LEU A 83 1.35 3.80 16.58
CA LEU A 83 0.63 2.53 16.64
C LEU A 83 -0.67 2.64 17.43
N VAL A 84 -0.66 3.31 18.58
CA VAL A 84 -1.86 3.54 19.39
C VAL A 84 -2.91 4.29 18.57
N PHE A 85 -2.49 5.35 17.86
CA PHE A 85 -3.37 6.06 16.94
C PHE A 85 -3.88 5.16 15.81
N THR A 86 -3.01 4.33 15.23
CA THR A 86 -3.40 3.39 14.16
C THR A 86 -4.44 2.38 14.65
N ILE A 87 -4.22 1.75 15.80
CA ILE A 87 -5.14 0.76 16.38
C ILE A 87 -6.46 1.43 16.75
N GLY A 88 -6.41 2.59 17.43
CA GLY A 88 -7.61 3.35 17.78
C GLY A 88 -8.41 3.78 16.55
N TYR A 89 -7.74 4.28 15.52
CA TYR A 89 -8.37 4.68 14.26
C TYR A 89 -8.98 3.48 13.53
N ASN A 90 -8.25 2.36 13.40
CA ASN A 90 -8.74 1.13 12.79
C ASN A 90 -9.94 0.57 13.54
N TRP A 91 -9.97 0.70 14.87
CA TRP A 91 -11.09 0.26 15.68
C TRP A 91 -12.33 1.11 15.44
N CYS A 92 -12.19 2.45 15.48
CA CYS A 92 -13.29 3.37 15.24
C CYS A 92 -13.88 3.25 13.83
N GLN A 93 -13.01 3.04 12.82
CA GLN A 93 -13.39 3.03 11.40
C GLN A 93 -13.58 1.62 10.84
N ARG A 94 -13.62 0.58 11.69
CA ARG A 94 -13.59 -0.83 11.26
C ARG A 94 -14.66 -1.20 10.23
N GLU A 95 -15.87 -0.66 10.38
CA GLU A 95 -17.01 -0.96 9.50
C GLU A 95 -16.81 -0.29 8.13
N GLU A 96 -16.31 0.94 8.13
CA GLU A 96 -15.91 1.65 6.92
C GLU A 96 -14.76 0.93 6.20
N PHE A 97 -13.79 0.38 6.95
CA PHE A 97 -12.71 -0.45 6.39
C PHE A 97 -13.23 -1.67 5.64
N VAL A 98 -14.11 -2.44 6.27
CA VAL A 98 -14.67 -3.64 5.66
C VAL A 98 -15.52 -3.30 4.44
N CYS A 99 -16.36 -2.27 4.55
CA CYS A 99 -17.21 -1.82 3.44
C CYS A 99 -16.37 -1.39 2.22
N ASN A 100 -15.37 -0.55 2.42
CA ASN A 100 -14.54 -0.06 1.32
C ASN A 100 -13.67 -1.16 0.68
N LEU A 101 -13.19 -2.13 1.46
CA LEU A 101 -12.45 -3.27 0.90
C LEU A 101 -13.36 -4.25 0.13
N ASN A 102 -14.59 -4.45 0.58
CA ASN A 102 -15.59 -5.21 -0.17
C ASN A 102 -15.99 -4.51 -1.47
N ASP A 103 -16.18 -3.19 -1.44
CA ASP A 103 -16.42 -2.37 -2.62
C ASP A 103 -15.25 -2.46 -3.62
N LEU A 104 -14.01 -2.48 -3.13
CA LEU A 104 -12.82 -2.69 -3.96
C LEU A 104 -12.84 -4.05 -4.64
N GLN A 105 -13.08 -5.11 -3.88
CA GLN A 105 -13.12 -6.47 -4.42
C GLN A 105 -14.26 -6.62 -5.45
N ARG A 106 -15.44 -6.07 -5.17
CA ARG A 106 -16.58 -6.09 -6.08
C ARG A 106 -16.31 -5.30 -7.36
N THR A 107 -15.79 -4.08 -7.24
CA THR A 107 -15.41 -3.25 -8.39
C THR A 107 -14.38 -3.97 -9.26
N HIS A 108 -13.36 -4.55 -8.63
CA HIS A 108 -12.33 -5.34 -9.32
C HIS A 108 -12.93 -6.53 -10.07
N ASN A 109 -13.76 -7.35 -9.42
CA ASN A 109 -14.37 -8.52 -10.04
C ASN A 109 -15.33 -8.13 -11.18
N ASN A 110 -16.16 -7.11 -10.98
CA ASN A 110 -17.09 -6.63 -12.00
C ASN A 110 -16.33 -6.11 -13.22
N PHE A 111 -15.28 -5.30 -13.01
CA PHE A 111 -14.46 -4.77 -14.09
C PHE A 111 -13.80 -5.90 -14.91
N PHE A 112 -13.09 -6.82 -14.23
CA PHE A 112 -12.39 -7.91 -14.92
C PHE A 112 -13.31 -9.00 -15.48
N SER A 113 -14.58 -9.04 -15.07
CA SER A 113 -15.58 -9.91 -15.73
C SER A 113 -15.94 -9.43 -17.13
N ARG A 114 -15.91 -8.09 -17.35
CA ARG A 114 -16.20 -7.47 -18.64
C ARG A 114 -14.96 -7.30 -19.50
N TRP A 115 -13.86 -6.81 -18.90
CA TRP A 115 -12.60 -6.55 -19.59
C TRP A 115 -11.51 -7.46 -19.00
N PRO A 116 -11.30 -8.67 -19.57
CA PRO A 116 -10.34 -9.61 -19.03
C PRO A 116 -8.92 -9.06 -19.09
N MET A 117 -8.19 -9.22 -18.00
CA MET A 117 -6.83 -8.72 -17.86
C MET A 117 -5.90 -9.32 -18.91
N SER A 118 -5.17 -8.46 -19.64
CA SER A 118 -4.10 -8.88 -20.55
C SER A 118 -3.04 -9.69 -19.81
N GLU A 119 -2.55 -10.79 -20.42
CA GLU A 119 -1.50 -11.63 -19.82
C GLU A 119 -0.24 -10.83 -19.48
N LYS A 120 0.13 -9.86 -20.33
CA LYS A 120 1.29 -8.98 -20.11
C LYS A 120 1.11 -8.13 -18.86
N LEU A 121 -0.09 -7.56 -18.70
CA LEU A 121 -0.43 -6.75 -17.54
C LEU A 121 -0.45 -7.62 -16.27
N GLN A 122 -1.02 -8.83 -16.35
CA GLN A 122 -1.08 -9.76 -15.22
C GLN A 122 0.32 -10.16 -14.75
N GLN A 123 1.23 -10.47 -15.69
CA GLN A 123 2.62 -10.78 -15.37
C GLN A 123 3.35 -9.58 -14.75
N LYS A 124 3.15 -8.37 -15.29
CA LYS A 124 3.75 -7.13 -14.75
C LYS A 124 3.26 -6.83 -13.34
N PHE A 125 1.97 -6.96 -13.10
CA PHE A 125 1.38 -6.81 -11.77
C PHE A 125 1.94 -7.83 -10.79
N GLU A 126 1.90 -9.11 -11.14
CA GLU A 126 2.34 -10.17 -10.25
C GLU A 126 3.83 -10.04 -9.90
N LYS A 127 4.67 -9.64 -10.88
CA LYS A 127 6.10 -9.40 -10.66
C LYS A 127 6.34 -8.22 -9.71
N THR A 128 5.64 -7.11 -9.93
CA THR A 128 5.76 -5.90 -9.09
C THR A 128 5.27 -6.18 -7.66
N LEU A 129 4.12 -6.82 -7.52
CA LEU A 129 3.53 -7.20 -6.24
C LEU A 129 4.44 -8.17 -5.47
N ARG A 130 4.98 -9.20 -6.15
CA ARG A 130 5.90 -10.16 -5.53
C ARG A 130 7.19 -9.50 -5.07
N LEU A 131 7.75 -8.61 -5.88
CA LEU A 131 8.96 -7.88 -5.50
C LEU A 131 8.71 -7.07 -4.23
N LYS A 132 7.59 -6.34 -4.16
CA LYS A 132 7.21 -5.57 -2.97
C LYS A 132 6.97 -6.47 -1.76
N LEU A 133 6.23 -7.56 -1.91
CA LEU A 133 6.00 -8.54 -0.83
C LEU A 133 7.31 -9.11 -0.31
N HIS A 134 8.20 -9.52 -1.19
CA HIS A 134 9.50 -10.06 -0.81
C HIS A 134 10.34 -9.03 -0.04
N MET A 135 10.46 -7.80 -0.54
CA MET A 135 11.20 -6.74 0.14
C MET A 135 10.59 -6.42 1.52
N GLY A 136 9.27 -6.32 1.60
CA GLY A 136 8.54 -6.13 2.86
C GLY A 136 8.80 -7.24 3.88
N TYR A 137 8.85 -8.50 3.44
CA TYR A 137 9.20 -9.63 4.32
C TYR A 137 10.64 -9.58 4.82
N VAL A 138 11.58 -9.27 3.93
CA VAL A 138 13.00 -9.14 4.31
C VAL A 138 13.18 -8.03 5.34
N ILE A 139 12.48 -6.92 5.18
CA ILE A 139 12.47 -5.81 6.16
C ILE A 139 11.80 -6.21 7.46
N LEU A 140 10.70 -6.95 7.42
CA LEU A 140 10.02 -7.43 8.62
C LEU A 140 10.94 -8.33 9.45
N VAL A 141 11.63 -9.28 8.82
CA VAL A 141 12.64 -10.13 9.46
C VAL A 141 13.81 -9.29 9.99
N GLY A 142 14.33 -8.36 9.20
CA GLY A 142 15.42 -7.49 9.62
C GLY A 142 15.05 -6.59 10.80
N THR A 143 13.82 -6.07 10.81
CA THR A 143 13.29 -5.26 11.91
C THR A 143 13.11 -6.10 13.17
N LEU A 144 12.63 -7.34 13.05
CA LEU A 144 12.53 -8.29 14.16
C LEU A 144 13.89 -8.59 14.78
N LEU A 145 14.89 -8.92 13.95
CA LEU A 145 16.24 -9.23 14.41
C LEU A 145 16.91 -8.04 15.10
N THR A 146 16.84 -6.86 14.51
CA THR A 146 17.46 -5.64 15.06
C THR A 146 16.71 -5.07 16.27
N SER A 147 15.39 -5.26 16.34
CA SER A 147 14.59 -4.80 17.49
C SER A 147 14.77 -5.66 18.73
N TYR A 148 15.20 -6.93 18.64
CA TYR A 148 15.41 -7.79 19.81
C TYR A 148 16.41 -7.19 20.81
N GLU A 149 17.64 -6.92 20.36
CA GLU A 149 18.68 -6.35 21.22
C GLU A 149 18.29 -4.94 21.67
N SER A 150 17.68 -4.16 20.76
CA SER A 150 17.22 -2.79 21.05
C SER A 150 16.17 -2.76 22.15
N VAL A 151 15.10 -3.56 22.07
CA VAL A 151 14.00 -3.58 23.04
C VAL A 151 14.50 -4.08 24.40
N LYS A 152 15.28 -5.16 24.42
CA LYS A 152 15.86 -5.71 25.65
C LYS A 152 16.68 -4.67 26.40
N TYR A 153 17.53 -3.94 25.68
CA TYR A 153 18.40 -2.93 26.25
C TYR A 153 17.64 -1.70 26.77
N HIS A 154 16.79 -1.09 25.93
CA HIS A 154 16.16 0.20 26.26
C HIS A 154 15.11 0.07 27.38
N PHE A 155 14.40 -1.06 27.47
CA PHE A 155 13.37 -1.27 28.48
C PHE A 155 13.85 -2.07 29.70
N LYS A 156 15.10 -2.55 29.71
CA LYS A 156 15.67 -3.39 30.77
C LYS A 156 14.78 -4.59 31.10
N ILE A 157 14.31 -5.28 30.06
CA ILE A 157 13.38 -6.41 30.16
C ILE A 157 14.16 -7.71 29.97
N ASP A 158 14.22 -8.56 31.00
CA ASP A 158 14.89 -9.87 30.90
C ASP A 158 13.95 -10.99 30.42
N GLY A 159 12.63 -10.80 30.53
CA GLY A 159 11.64 -11.80 30.13
C GLY A 159 11.37 -11.80 28.62
N VAL A 160 11.62 -12.93 27.95
CA VAL A 160 11.38 -13.10 26.50
C VAL A 160 9.92 -12.79 26.11
N LEU A 161 8.95 -13.20 26.95
CA LEU A 161 7.53 -12.98 26.69
C LEU A 161 7.16 -11.47 26.65
N LEU A 162 7.88 -10.65 27.40
CA LEU A 162 7.68 -9.19 27.45
C LEU A 162 8.37 -8.46 26.30
N VAL A 163 9.37 -9.07 25.66
CA VAL A 163 10.06 -8.49 24.48
C VAL A 163 9.20 -8.61 23.22
N ILE A 164 8.39 -9.67 23.10
CA ILE A 164 7.57 -9.96 21.92
C ILE A 164 6.64 -8.78 21.56
N PRO A 165 5.82 -8.21 22.47
CA PRO A 165 5.01 -7.05 22.15
C PRO A 165 5.83 -5.86 21.65
N GLY A 166 7.00 -5.60 22.25
CA GLY A 166 7.91 -4.53 21.80
C GLY A 166 8.42 -4.74 20.38
N MET A 167 8.69 -5.99 19.99
CA MET A 167 9.02 -6.35 18.61
C MET A 167 7.85 -6.10 17.66
N VAL A 168 6.63 -6.48 18.07
CA VAL A 168 5.38 -6.22 17.31
C VAL A 168 5.23 -4.73 17.01
N MET A 169 5.47 -3.86 18.00
CA MET A 169 5.43 -2.40 17.79
C MET A 169 6.40 -1.95 16.68
N CYS A 170 7.58 -2.58 16.59
CA CYS A 170 8.63 -2.15 15.68
C CYS A 170 8.32 -2.43 14.21
N TYR A 171 7.64 -3.54 13.90
CA TYR A 171 7.31 -3.90 12.51
C TYR A 171 5.87 -3.55 12.09
N ALA A 172 5.01 -3.13 13.02
CA ALA A 172 3.59 -2.84 12.75
C ALA A 172 3.39 -1.82 11.63
N ILE A 173 4.19 -0.75 11.61
CA ILE A 173 4.14 0.29 10.58
C ILE A 173 4.47 -0.27 9.19
N ASN A 174 5.41 -1.21 9.10
CA ASN A 174 5.75 -1.88 7.85
C ASN A 174 4.58 -2.72 7.34
N ILE A 175 3.83 -3.38 8.25
CA ILE A 175 2.62 -4.12 7.87
C ILE A 175 1.54 -3.18 7.34
N VAL A 176 1.30 -2.05 8.02
CA VAL A 176 0.34 -1.04 7.56
C VAL A 176 0.70 -0.55 6.16
N MET A 177 1.97 -0.23 5.93
CA MET A 177 2.47 0.19 4.61
C MET A 177 2.25 -0.90 3.54
N MET A 178 2.43 -2.17 3.89
CA MET A 178 2.20 -3.30 2.99
C MET A 178 0.72 -3.50 2.66
N ASN A 179 -0.18 -3.41 3.64
CA ASN A 179 -1.62 -3.52 3.44
C ASN A 179 -2.15 -2.38 2.56
N TYR A 180 -1.71 -1.15 2.81
CA TYR A 180 -2.06 -0.01 1.98
C TYR A 180 -1.53 -0.16 0.54
N TYR A 181 -0.27 -0.61 0.38
CA TYR A 181 0.30 -0.87 -0.94
C TYR A 181 -0.53 -1.86 -1.75
N ILE A 182 -1.03 -2.94 -1.14
CA ILE A 182 -1.85 -3.94 -1.85
C ILE A 182 -3.13 -3.30 -2.41
N CYS A 183 -3.79 -2.45 -1.62
CA CYS A 183 -4.99 -1.75 -2.05
C CYS A 183 -4.70 -0.84 -3.25
N ILE A 184 -3.65 -0.02 -3.15
CA ILE A 184 -3.23 0.88 -4.23
C ILE A 184 -2.78 0.13 -5.47
N ALA A 185 -2.02 -0.97 -5.31
CA ALA A 185 -1.56 -1.77 -6.43
C ALA A 185 -2.73 -2.43 -7.18
N SER A 186 -3.78 -2.87 -6.47
CA SER A 186 -5.01 -3.38 -7.07
C SER A 186 -5.72 -2.31 -7.91
N MET A 187 -5.82 -1.09 -7.39
CA MET A 187 -6.41 0.04 -8.12
C MET A 187 -5.58 0.47 -9.33
N ASN A 188 -4.26 0.54 -9.19
CA ASN A 188 -3.36 0.85 -10.30
C ASN A 188 -3.47 -0.16 -11.44
N VAL A 189 -3.70 -1.43 -11.13
CA VAL A 189 -3.95 -2.46 -12.14
C VAL A 189 -5.24 -2.22 -12.91
N MET A 190 -6.32 -1.87 -12.22
CA MET A 190 -7.59 -1.53 -12.88
C MET A 190 -7.41 -0.30 -13.78
N LEU A 191 -6.74 0.75 -13.31
CA LEU A 191 -6.46 1.95 -14.11
C LEU A 191 -5.57 1.66 -15.32
N LEU A 192 -4.54 0.83 -15.15
CA LEU A 192 -3.72 0.37 -16.28
C LEU A 192 -4.54 -0.39 -17.32
N ALA A 193 -5.44 -1.27 -16.88
CA ALA A 193 -6.33 -2.01 -17.77
C ALA A 193 -7.29 -1.06 -18.51
N ILE A 194 -7.87 -0.07 -17.82
CA ILE A 194 -8.68 0.98 -18.44
C ILE A 194 -7.87 1.71 -19.51
N ASN A 195 -6.62 2.07 -19.22
CA ASN A 195 -5.76 2.77 -20.18
C ASN A 195 -5.43 1.88 -21.40
N GLU A 196 -5.16 0.59 -21.21
CA GLU A 196 -4.93 -0.36 -22.31
C GLU A 196 -6.18 -0.52 -23.20
N GLU A 197 -7.38 -0.60 -22.61
CA GLU A 197 -8.64 -0.69 -23.37
C GLU A 197 -8.96 0.63 -24.09
N MET A 198 -8.76 1.77 -23.44
CA MET A 198 -8.92 3.08 -24.07
C MET A 198 -7.99 3.23 -25.29
N GLU A 199 -6.72 2.81 -25.17
CA GLU A 199 -5.77 2.83 -26.29
C GLU A 199 -6.24 1.94 -27.46
N LYS A 200 -6.82 0.77 -27.17
CA LYS A 200 -7.39 -0.11 -28.21
C LYS A 200 -8.58 0.55 -28.90
N ILE A 201 -9.48 1.18 -28.14
CA ILE A 201 -10.64 1.90 -28.67
C ILE A 201 -10.17 3.02 -29.60
N LEU A 202 -9.21 3.83 -29.18
CA LEU A 202 -8.64 4.91 -30.00
C LEU A 202 -7.98 4.40 -31.29
N LYS A 203 -7.33 3.23 -31.24
CA LYS A 203 -6.79 2.57 -32.45
C LYS A 203 -7.89 2.12 -33.41
N VAL A 204 -8.99 1.56 -32.89
CA VAL A 204 -10.15 1.19 -33.73
C VAL A 204 -10.78 2.43 -34.34
N CYS A 205 -11.02 3.49 -33.55
CA CYS A 205 -11.48 4.81 -34.02
C CYS A 205 -10.63 5.34 -35.19
N SER A 206 -9.31 5.37 -35.03
CA SER A 206 -8.41 5.90 -36.07
C SER A 206 -8.38 5.03 -37.33
N SER A 207 -8.58 3.71 -37.22
CA SER A 207 -8.67 2.78 -38.36
C SER A 207 -9.98 2.86 -39.15
N LEU A 208 -11.06 3.36 -38.53
CA LEU A 208 -12.37 3.52 -39.17
C LEU A 208 -12.37 4.60 -40.26
N LYS A 209 -11.56 5.66 -40.10
CA LYS A 209 -11.49 6.77 -41.05
C LYS A 209 -10.96 6.35 -42.44
N PRO A 210 -9.84 5.59 -42.56
CA PRO A 210 -9.43 5.00 -43.83
C PRO A 210 -10.48 4.08 -44.46
N TRP A 211 -11.17 3.28 -43.65
CA TRP A 211 -12.15 2.29 -44.13
C TRP A 211 -13.43 2.94 -44.67
N GLN A 212 -13.86 4.04 -44.06
CA GLN A 212 -14.90 4.90 -44.61
C GLN A 212 -14.46 5.50 -45.96
N HIS A 213 -13.23 6.01 -46.02
CA HIS A 213 -12.72 6.68 -47.22
C HIS A 213 -12.49 5.72 -48.39
N SER A 214 -12.22 4.44 -48.13
CA SER A 214 -12.06 3.39 -49.15
C SER A 214 -13.36 2.63 -49.48
N GLN A 215 -14.51 3.06 -48.96
CA GLN A 215 -15.83 2.41 -49.13
C GLN A 215 -15.86 0.90 -48.75
N GLN A 216 -14.94 0.44 -47.91
CA GLN A 216 -14.89 -0.97 -47.49
C GLN A 216 -15.96 -1.33 -46.46
N ILE A 217 -16.58 -0.33 -45.83
CA ILE A 217 -17.63 -0.51 -44.81
C ILE A 217 -18.88 0.25 -45.22
N GLY A 218 -20.03 -0.43 -45.18
CA GLY A 218 -21.32 0.19 -45.40
C GLY A 218 -21.70 1.17 -44.27
N PRO A 219 -22.44 2.26 -44.56
CA PRO A 219 -22.74 3.31 -43.60
C PRO A 219 -23.45 2.81 -42.33
N GLY A 220 -24.33 1.81 -42.44
CA GLY A 220 -25.00 1.22 -41.28
C GLY A 220 -24.08 0.45 -40.33
N ALA A 221 -23.07 -0.25 -40.86
CA ALA A 221 -22.08 -0.96 -40.05
C ALA A 221 -21.14 0.02 -39.33
N LEU A 222 -20.79 1.14 -39.99
CA LEU A 222 -19.99 2.20 -39.39
C LEU A 222 -20.72 2.86 -38.21
N ILE A 223 -22.00 3.24 -38.39
CA ILE A 223 -22.81 3.83 -37.32
C ILE A 223 -22.89 2.86 -36.13
N THR A 224 -23.21 1.60 -36.38
CA THR A 224 -23.33 0.58 -35.31
C THR A 224 -22.00 0.41 -34.56
N GLN A 225 -20.87 0.43 -35.26
CA GLN A 225 -19.56 0.29 -34.66
C GLN A 225 -19.16 1.54 -33.85
N CYS A 226 -19.49 2.75 -34.32
CA CYS A 226 -19.28 3.98 -33.56
C CYS A 226 -20.15 4.04 -32.29
N CYS A 227 -21.43 3.66 -32.37
CA CYS A 227 -22.31 3.59 -31.19
C CYS A 227 -21.75 2.61 -30.15
N LYS A 228 -21.39 1.39 -30.57
CA LYS A 228 -20.78 0.41 -29.66
C LYS A 228 -19.51 0.95 -28.99
N LEU A 229 -18.69 1.66 -29.76
CA LEU A 229 -17.43 2.21 -29.25
C LEU A 229 -17.66 3.36 -28.27
N SER A 230 -18.68 4.18 -28.52
CA SER A 230 -19.14 5.20 -27.58
C SER A 230 -19.61 4.58 -26.26
N ASP A 231 -20.45 3.54 -26.34
CA ASP A 231 -20.94 2.82 -25.16
C ASP A 231 -19.77 2.24 -24.35
N ASP A 232 -18.78 1.65 -25.02
CA ASP A 232 -17.57 1.10 -24.38
C ASP A 232 -16.70 2.21 -23.72
N VAL A 233 -16.61 3.40 -24.32
CA VAL A 233 -15.91 4.55 -23.71
C VAL A 233 -16.64 5.05 -22.47
N ASP A 234 -17.96 5.19 -22.54
CA ASP A 234 -18.78 5.65 -21.41
C ASP A 234 -18.69 4.68 -20.23
N ASP A 235 -18.72 3.36 -20.50
CA ASP A 235 -18.57 2.33 -19.49
C ASP A 235 -17.17 2.30 -18.85
N LEU A 236 -16.12 2.55 -19.64
CA LEU A 236 -14.76 2.72 -19.13
C LEU A 236 -14.62 3.99 -18.29
N ALA A 237 -15.24 5.10 -18.71
CA ALA A 237 -15.22 6.36 -17.96
C ALA A 237 -15.95 6.21 -16.61
N MET A 238 -17.09 5.52 -16.58
CA MET A 238 -17.78 5.18 -15.33
C MET A 238 -16.91 4.31 -14.42
N SER A 239 -16.25 3.29 -14.98
CA SER A 239 -15.35 2.42 -14.22
C SER A 239 -14.15 3.19 -13.65
N GLN A 240 -13.54 4.08 -14.43
CA GLN A 240 -12.45 4.94 -13.98
C GLN A 240 -12.90 5.87 -12.86
N HIS A 241 -14.09 6.48 -13.00
CA HIS A 241 -14.64 7.35 -11.97
C HIS A 241 -14.91 6.59 -10.66
N GLN A 242 -15.45 5.37 -10.74
CA GLN A 242 -15.65 4.49 -9.57
C GLN A 242 -14.32 4.15 -8.89
N VAL A 243 -13.29 3.78 -9.66
CA VAL A 243 -11.94 3.49 -9.12
C VAL A 243 -11.32 4.74 -8.50
N TYR A 244 -11.51 5.92 -9.09
CA TYR A 244 -11.04 7.19 -8.53
C TYR A 244 -11.72 7.52 -7.19
N LEU A 245 -13.05 7.44 -7.12
CA LEU A 245 -13.80 7.67 -5.88
C LEU A 245 -13.40 6.67 -4.79
N LEU A 246 -13.24 5.40 -5.16
CA LEU A 246 -12.81 4.36 -4.23
C LEU A 246 -11.37 4.59 -3.76
N GLY A 247 -10.47 4.99 -4.65
CA GLY A 247 -9.10 5.36 -4.29
C GLY A 247 -9.05 6.54 -3.34
N ASN A 248 -9.91 7.54 -3.52
CA ASN A 248 -10.03 8.65 -2.57
C ASN A 248 -10.53 8.19 -1.19
N ARG A 249 -11.50 7.27 -1.14
CA ARG A 249 -11.97 6.65 0.12
C ARG A 249 -10.86 5.87 0.82
N ILE A 250 -10.14 5.02 0.09
CA ILE A 250 -9.01 4.24 0.63
C ILE A 250 -7.88 5.16 1.09
N ASN A 251 -7.50 6.17 0.31
CA ASN A 251 -6.50 7.15 0.72
C ASN A 251 -6.90 7.86 2.01
N ARG A 252 -8.16 8.27 2.13
CA ARG A 252 -8.69 8.90 3.36
C ARG A 252 -8.61 7.96 4.57
N MET A 253 -8.89 6.67 4.40
CA MET A 253 -8.76 5.68 5.48
C MET A 253 -7.32 5.51 5.96
N PHE A 254 -6.35 5.61 5.05
CA PHE A 254 -4.94 5.46 5.35
C PHE A 254 -4.21 6.79 5.54
N ASP A 255 -4.89 7.93 5.53
CA ASP A 255 -4.25 9.26 5.51
C ASP A 255 -3.41 9.50 6.77
N ILE A 256 -4.03 9.33 7.94
CA ILE A 256 -3.36 9.45 9.25
C ILE A 256 -2.23 8.43 9.38
N GLN A 257 -2.47 7.19 8.97
CA GLN A 257 -1.48 6.12 9.04
C GLN A 257 -0.28 6.39 8.14
N THR A 258 -0.52 6.90 6.94
CA THR A 258 0.51 7.28 5.97
C THR A 258 1.30 8.47 6.50
N ALA A 259 0.65 9.46 7.12
CA ALA A 259 1.35 10.56 7.79
C ALA A 259 2.27 10.05 8.91
N CYS A 260 1.81 9.09 9.73
CA CYS A 260 2.64 8.44 10.75
C CYS A 260 3.83 7.69 10.12
N VAL A 261 3.60 6.92 9.05
CA VAL A 261 4.66 6.22 8.30
C VAL A 261 5.70 7.22 7.80
N MET A 262 5.27 8.33 7.19
CA MET A 262 6.16 9.36 6.64
C MET A 262 6.99 10.05 7.74
N LEU A 263 6.35 10.40 8.86
CA LEU A 263 7.05 10.95 10.02
C LEU A 263 8.11 9.96 10.53
N MET A 264 7.76 8.68 10.60
CA MET A 264 8.68 7.64 11.05
C MET A 264 9.84 7.40 10.09
N VAL A 265 9.59 7.41 8.78
CA VAL A 265 10.63 7.38 7.74
C VAL A 265 11.58 8.56 7.92
N TYR A 266 11.05 9.78 8.06
CA TYR A 266 11.84 10.98 8.25
C TYR A 266 12.74 10.90 9.48
N LEU A 267 12.17 10.55 10.64
CA LEU A 267 12.94 10.46 11.88
C LEU A 267 13.97 9.32 11.83
N THR A 268 13.63 8.19 11.19
CA THR A 268 14.58 7.09 10.98
C THR A 268 15.75 7.54 10.10
N ASN A 269 15.50 8.36 9.08
CA ASN A 269 16.56 8.97 8.27
C ASN A 269 17.44 9.90 9.09
N VAL A 270 16.84 10.80 9.88
CA VAL A 270 17.58 11.73 10.76
C VAL A 270 18.48 10.94 11.72
N ALA A 271 17.95 9.87 12.34
CA ALA A 271 18.74 9.01 13.21
C ALA A 271 19.84 8.27 12.45
N ALA A 272 19.57 7.74 11.26
CA ALA A 272 20.57 7.07 10.43
C ALA A 272 21.71 8.02 10.03
N PHE A 273 21.40 9.24 9.57
CA PHE A 273 22.39 10.27 9.28
C PHE A 273 23.19 10.69 10.52
N TYR A 274 22.53 10.80 11.67
CA TYR A 274 23.22 11.13 12.90
C TYR A 274 24.17 10.01 13.35
N MET A 275 23.75 8.75 13.19
CA MET A 275 24.54 7.57 13.55
C MET A 275 25.69 7.31 12.56
N SER A 276 25.57 7.74 11.31
CA SER A 276 26.64 7.59 10.31
C SER A 276 27.83 8.52 10.53
N ILE A 277 27.68 9.61 11.29
CA ILE A 277 28.79 10.51 11.65
C ILE A 277 29.62 9.88 12.78
N PRO A 278 30.85 9.40 12.47
CA PRO A 278 31.68 8.71 13.44
C PRO A 278 32.22 9.72 14.47
N THR A 279 31.98 9.44 15.74
CA THR A 279 32.58 10.19 16.86
C THR A 279 33.08 9.17 17.89
N ALA A 280 34.18 9.47 18.58
CA ALA A 280 34.82 8.54 19.51
C ALA A 280 33.86 8.01 20.59
N GLN A 281 33.00 8.88 21.11
CA GLN A 281 31.99 8.55 22.12
C GLN A 281 30.89 7.62 21.57
N LYS A 282 30.44 7.82 20.32
CA LYS A 282 29.47 6.93 19.67
C LYS A 282 30.06 5.56 19.38
N ASN A 283 31.32 5.51 18.94
CA ASN A 283 31.96 4.26 18.58
C ASN A 283 32.14 3.34 19.80
N GLN A 284 32.51 3.92 20.95
CA GLN A 284 32.57 3.19 22.23
C GLN A 284 31.19 2.67 22.66
N LEU A 285 30.14 3.47 22.51
CA LEU A 285 28.77 3.10 22.89
C LEU A 285 28.18 2.02 21.96
N ILE A 286 28.49 2.06 20.66
CA ILE A 286 28.05 1.06 19.69
C ILE A 286 28.74 -0.29 19.97
N ILE A 287 30.06 -0.29 20.15
CA ILE A 287 30.83 -1.51 20.43
C ILE A 287 30.43 -2.14 21.79
N ALA A 288 30.09 -1.33 22.78
CA ALA A 288 29.72 -1.82 24.11
C ALA A 288 28.33 -2.46 24.19
N HIS A 289 27.39 -2.09 23.29
CA HIS A 289 25.98 -2.45 23.45
C HIS A 289 25.38 -3.24 22.29
N TYR A 290 25.96 -3.16 21.08
CA TYR A 290 25.45 -3.88 19.92
C TYR A 290 26.41 -4.99 19.54
N SER A 291 25.85 -6.16 19.22
CA SER A 291 26.67 -7.26 18.73
C SER A 291 27.24 -6.96 17.35
N GLY A 292 28.44 -7.48 17.05
CA GLY A 292 29.13 -7.25 15.78
C GLY A 292 28.31 -7.70 14.56
N TRP A 293 27.45 -8.70 14.70
CA TRP A 293 26.58 -9.16 13.61
C TRP A 293 25.53 -8.09 13.23
N ILE A 294 24.98 -7.34 14.21
CA ILE A 294 24.03 -6.25 13.94
C ILE A 294 24.73 -5.15 13.15
N MET A 295 25.98 -4.82 13.51
CA MET A 295 26.74 -3.79 12.81
C MET A 295 26.96 -4.13 11.32
N THR A 296 27.12 -5.41 10.97
CA THR A 296 27.26 -5.85 9.58
C THR A 296 25.92 -5.91 8.84
N ILE A 297 24.87 -6.38 9.52
CA ILE A 297 23.58 -6.68 8.88
C ILE A 297 22.66 -5.44 8.79
N ALA A 298 22.70 -4.54 9.78
CA ALA A 298 21.90 -3.33 9.81
C ALA A 298 22.01 -2.45 8.54
N PRO A 299 23.21 -2.13 8.00
CA PRO A 299 23.30 -1.32 6.77
C PRO A 299 22.69 -2.01 5.56
N ILE A 300 22.76 -3.35 5.48
CA ILE A 300 22.15 -4.14 4.40
C ILE A 300 20.62 -4.00 4.46
N PHE A 301 20.03 -4.20 5.65
CA PHE A 301 18.59 -4.02 5.82
C PHE A 301 18.14 -2.57 5.59
N MET A 302 18.96 -1.59 5.97
CA MET A 302 18.68 -0.18 5.71
C MET A 302 18.63 0.12 4.20
N ALA A 303 19.56 -0.42 3.41
CA ALA A 303 19.53 -0.29 1.95
C ALA A 303 18.28 -0.93 1.34
N ILE A 304 17.92 -2.13 1.79
CA ILE A 304 16.69 -2.82 1.35
C ILE A 304 15.44 -2.01 1.71
N TYR A 305 15.41 -1.42 2.91
CA TYR A 305 14.33 -0.54 3.35
C TYR A 305 14.12 0.65 2.40
N TYR A 306 15.19 1.29 1.94
CA TYR A 306 15.06 2.39 0.97
C TYR A 306 14.56 1.93 -0.39
N VAL A 307 14.98 0.75 -0.87
CA VAL A 307 14.45 0.18 -2.12
C VAL A 307 12.95 -0.11 -1.98
N ASP A 308 12.54 -0.69 -0.86
CA ASP A 308 11.15 -0.98 -0.55
C ASP A 308 10.27 0.28 -0.47
N LEU A 309 10.79 1.33 0.17
CA LEU A 309 10.14 2.64 0.24
C LEU A 309 10.05 3.29 -1.15
N ALA A 310 11.08 3.17 -1.98
CA ALA A 310 11.03 3.69 -3.35
C ALA A 310 9.96 2.98 -4.19
N ILE A 311 9.81 1.65 -4.04
CA ILE A 311 8.75 0.88 -4.70
C ILE A 311 7.37 1.33 -4.19
N PHE A 312 7.24 1.56 -2.89
CA PHE A 312 6.01 2.05 -2.27
C PHE A 312 5.59 3.41 -2.83
N MET A 313 6.50 4.38 -2.83
CA MET A 313 6.26 5.74 -3.33
C MET A 313 5.89 5.74 -4.82
N ARG A 314 6.58 4.93 -5.64
CA ARG A 314 6.22 4.76 -7.06
C ARG A 314 4.79 4.23 -7.23
N GLY A 315 4.39 3.27 -6.40
CA GLY A 315 3.01 2.75 -6.41
C GLY A 315 1.98 3.83 -6.08
N MET A 316 2.24 4.66 -5.08
CA MET A 316 1.36 5.78 -4.72
C MET A 316 1.24 6.82 -5.83
N PHE A 317 2.36 7.25 -6.41
CA PHE A 317 2.33 8.26 -7.47
C PHE A 317 1.69 7.73 -8.76
N ALA A 318 1.91 6.47 -9.09
CA ALA A 318 1.31 5.84 -10.27
C ALA A 318 -0.23 5.92 -10.25
N PHE A 319 -0.88 5.85 -9.09
CA PHE A 319 -2.34 5.97 -9.02
C PHE A 319 -2.85 7.29 -9.61
N ARG A 320 -2.19 8.40 -9.26
CA ARG A 320 -2.54 9.72 -9.75
C ARG A 320 -2.21 9.86 -11.24
N ASP A 321 -1.03 9.41 -11.64
CA ASP A 321 -0.56 9.53 -13.02
C ASP A 321 -1.46 8.73 -13.98
N LEU A 322 -1.85 7.50 -13.59
CA LEU A 322 -2.72 6.64 -14.39
C LEU A 322 -4.13 7.22 -14.56
N CYS A 323 -4.66 7.89 -13.53
CA CYS A 323 -5.94 8.61 -13.63
C CYS A 323 -5.86 9.76 -14.65
N HIS A 324 -4.75 10.50 -14.67
CA HIS A 324 -4.56 11.60 -15.62
C HIS A 324 -4.33 11.11 -17.05
N GLN A 325 -3.60 10.01 -17.22
CA GLN A 325 -3.26 9.46 -18.53
C GLN A 325 -4.49 9.16 -19.39
N ALA A 326 -5.57 8.63 -18.83
CA ALA A 326 -6.80 8.38 -19.58
C ALA A 326 -7.40 9.65 -20.19
N GLY A 327 -7.44 10.74 -19.42
CA GLY A 327 -7.93 12.04 -19.88
C GLY A 327 -7.02 12.67 -20.92
N GLU A 328 -5.70 12.50 -20.78
CA GLU A 328 -4.73 12.98 -21.77
C GLU A 328 -4.88 12.26 -23.11
N MET A 329 -5.04 10.94 -23.11
CA MET A 329 -5.27 10.15 -24.34
C MET A 329 -6.53 10.61 -25.08
N LEU A 330 -7.62 10.87 -24.36
CA LEU A 330 -8.84 11.40 -24.95
C LEU A 330 -8.61 12.81 -25.51
N ARG A 331 -7.95 13.69 -24.76
CA ARG A 331 -7.67 15.07 -25.19
C ARG A 331 -6.81 15.12 -26.46
N GLU A 332 -5.76 14.30 -26.51
CA GLU A 332 -4.90 14.19 -27.70
C GLU A 332 -5.68 13.67 -28.90
N SER A 333 -6.52 12.65 -28.70
CA SER A 333 -7.34 12.10 -29.77
C SER A 333 -8.40 13.10 -30.29
N ALA A 334 -9.02 13.88 -29.42
CA ALA A 334 -10.03 14.88 -29.77
C ALA A 334 -9.47 15.97 -30.71
N ALA A 335 -8.19 16.32 -30.60
CA ALA A 335 -7.54 17.31 -31.46
C ALA A 335 -7.46 16.87 -32.94
N TYR A 336 -7.60 15.57 -33.24
CA TYR A 336 -7.52 15.02 -34.60
C TYR A 336 -8.87 14.86 -35.30
N TRP A 337 -9.99 15.11 -34.60
CA TRP A 337 -11.33 15.01 -35.16
C TRP A 337 -11.86 16.39 -35.54
N PRO A 338 -12.47 16.56 -36.73
CA PRO A 338 -13.15 17.80 -37.07
C PRO A 338 -14.27 18.05 -36.04
N ALA A 339 -14.57 19.33 -35.77
CA ALA A 339 -15.66 19.72 -34.89
C ALA A 339 -16.94 18.95 -35.23
N MET A 340 -17.69 18.53 -34.20
CA MET A 340 -18.95 17.83 -34.35
C MET A 340 -19.84 18.54 -35.37
N ASP A 341 -20.54 17.76 -36.18
CA ASP A 341 -21.54 18.29 -37.10
C ASP A 341 -22.58 19.07 -36.27
N ILE A 342 -22.80 20.34 -36.61
CA ILE A 342 -23.60 21.33 -35.84
C ILE A 342 -25.00 20.78 -35.48
N ARG A 343 -25.50 19.82 -36.28
CA ARG A 343 -26.79 19.15 -36.08
C ARG A 343 -26.88 18.28 -34.81
N LEU A 344 -25.76 17.88 -34.21
CA LEU A 344 -25.70 17.11 -32.96
C LEU A 344 -25.52 17.99 -31.72
N GLU A 345 -25.17 19.27 -31.88
CA GLU A 345 -25.06 20.23 -30.76
C GLU A 345 -26.41 20.91 -30.44
N GLU A 346 -27.37 20.89 -31.36
CA GLU A 346 -28.69 21.53 -31.22
C GLU A 346 -29.81 20.58 -30.76
N SER A 347 -29.51 19.30 -30.53
CA SER A 347 -30.45 18.26 -30.07
C SER A 347 -30.12 17.80 -28.66
#